data_AF-A0A8S9GZ32-F1
#
_entry.id   AF-A0A8S9GZ32-F1
#
_cell.length_a   1.000
_cell.length_b   1.000
_cell.length_c   1.000
_cell.angle_alpha   90.00
_cell.angle_beta   90.00
_cell.angle_gamma   90.00
#
_symmetry.space_group_name_H-M   'P 1'
#
loop_
_entity.id
_entity.type
_entity.pdbx_description
1 polymer ?
#
loop_
_entity_poly.entity_id
_entity_poly.type
_entity_poly.pdbx_seq_one_letter_code
_entity_poly.pdbx_strand_id
1 'polypeptide(L)'
;LETTFFYKLRSPSDAAVKQATWNASKVREKLCRDIHSHASSAQTARLSELTANYEKRLTQALSEPVESLLEAGGKETWPSIRTLLKRETEAAVTEFLAVVTGFELDHATIDDMVQNLKDYSRRLVEKKAREEAAKILIRMKDRFSTVFSHDKDSMPRVWTGKEDIRAITKDARAEALSLLSVMTAIRLDERPDKIESTLFSSLMDGTVSDTSSHNRRLGASTDPLASSSWEKSNRIYQCLVLCMQVPPKDVLLSPVQCKSLWRQFKSETEYTVTQAISAQEAHKRNINWLPPAWAIVLMFVLGFNELMMLLKNPLYLLGLFVAFLLCKALWVQLDVPREFQHGALAGVLSITSKFLPTVMNLLRKLAEEAQGKTTQGVPEYSASQSYRHQSHSHSIPESVSSNISSLADDDAEYSSPALVQRRSTSNVRETEISEM
;
A
#
# COMPACT_ATOMS: atom_id res chain seq x y z
N LEU A 1 20.38 20.45 60.97
CA LEU A 1 19.42 19.46 61.52
C LEU A 1 19.95 18.82 62.80
N GLU A 2 21.20 18.32 62.81
CA GLU A 2 21.81 17.66 63.98
C GLU A 2 21.76 18.47 65.29
N THR A 3 22.05 19.78 65.24
CA THR A 3 22.05 20.65 66.43
C THR A 3 20.71 20.63 67.17
N THR A 4 19.60 20.82 66.46
CA THR A 4 18.24 20.74 67.04
C THR A 4 17.91 19.35 67.58
N PHE A 5 18.48 18.31 66.97
CA PHE A 5 18.35 16.91 67.39
C PHE A 5 19.02 16.65 68.75
N PHE A 6 20.25 17.16 68.93
CA PHE A 6 21.00 17.03 70.18
C PHE A 6 20.29 17.69 71.37
N TYR A 7 19.66 18.86 71.18
CA TYR A 7 18.86 19.49 72.25
C TYR A 7 17.68 18.61 72.68
N LYS A 8 16.94 18.02 71.72
CA LYS A 8 15.80 17.14 72.01
C LYS A 8 16.23 15.85 72.74
N LEU A 9 17.42 15.31 72.43
CA LEU A 9 17.99 14.12 73.06
C LEU A 9 18.64 14.38 74.42
N ARG A 10 19.00 15.62 74.75
CA ARG A 10 19.62 16.01 76.05
C ARG A 10 18.58 16.35 77.13
N SER A 11 17.47 16.94 76.72
CA SER A 11 16.34 17.32 77.61
C SER A 11 15.82 16.24 78.59
N PRO A 12 15.84 14.91 78.29
CA PRO A 12 15.39 13.90 79.26
C PRO A 12 16.21 13.84 80.56
N SER A 13 17.43 14.37 80.58
CA SER A 13 18.29 14.42 81.77
C SER A 13 17.84 15.49 82.77
N ASP A 14 17.34 16.62 82.28
CA ASP A 14 17.00 17.79 83.12
C ASP A 14 15.64 17.62 83.83
N ALA A 15 14.84 16.63 83.42
CA ALA A 15 13.56 16.25 84.03
C ALA A 15 13.65 15.07 85.01
N ALA A 16 14.86 14.55 85.29
CA ALA A 16 15.05 13.33 86.08
C ALA A 16 14.89 13.55 87.60
N VAL A 17 13.70 13.26 88.13
CA VAL A 17 13.41 13.32 89.58
C VAL A 17 14.19 12.21 90.32
N LYS A 18 15.15 12.61 91.17
CA LYS A 18 16.11 11.73 91.87
C LYS A 18 15.52 10.59 92.72
N GLN A 19 14.22 10.62 93.04
CA GLN A 19 13.53 9.59 93.82
C GLN A 19 12.86 8.49 92.98
N ALA A 20 12.86 8.60 91.64
CA ALA A 20 12.17 7.64 90.78
C ALA A 20 13.05 7.17 89.60
N THR A 21 13.09 5.86 89.37
CA THR A 21 13.97 5.18 88.40
C THR A 21 13.47 5.28 86.95
N TRP A 22 13.23 6.50 86.47
CA TRP A 22 12.79 6.77 85.10
C TRP A 22 13.90 6.50 84.07
N ASN A 23 13.88 5.32 83.45
CA ASN A 23 14.86 4.95 82.44
C ASN A 23 14.41 5.38 81.03
N ALA A 24 14.99 6.46 80.51
CA ALA A 24 14.69 7.02 79.18
C ALA A 24 15.21 6.18 77.99
N SER A 25 16.00 5.12 78.22
CA SER A 25 16.55 4.24 77.15
C SER A 25 15.47 3.73 76.20
N LYS A 26 14.43 3.07 76.73
CA LYS A 26 13.30 2.52 75.95
C LYS A 26 12.60 3.55 75.07
N VAL A 27 12.54 4.82 75.50
CA VAL A 27 11.97 5.92 74.71
C VAL A 27 12.94 6.36 73.61
N ARG A 28 14.25 6.47 73.91
CA ARG A 28 15.30 6.76 72.91
C ARG A 28 15.40 5.64 71.87
N GLU A 29 15.36 4.38 72.28
CA GLU A 29 15.38 3.20 71.40
C GLU A 29 14.14 3.09 70.51
N LYS A 30 12.97 3.50 71.02
CA LYS A 30 11.78 3.63 70.16
C LYS A 30 11.99 4.75 69.15
N LEU A 31 12.36 5.95 69.62
CA LEU A 31 12.57 7.12 68.78
C LEU A 31 13.62 6.85 67.67
N CYS A 32 14.75 6.23 67.99
CA CYS A 32 15.78 5.88 67.01
C CYS A 32 15.27 4.88 65.95
N ARG A 33 14.44 3.90 66.33
CA ARG A 33 13.80 2.98 65.36
C ARG A 33 12.74 3.68 64.51
N ASP A 34 11.92 4.53 65.12
CA ASP A 34 10.90 5.33 64.42
C ASP A 34 11.58 6.26 63.38
N ILE A 35 12.68 6.93 63.76
CA ILE A 35 13.51 7.76 62.86
C ILE A 35 14.13 6.92 61.74
N HIS A 36 14.78 5.81 62.05
CA HIS A 36 15.46 4.98 61.04
C HIS A 36 14.45 4.38 60.06
N SER A 37 13.29 3.91 60.55
CA SER A 37 12.17 3.46 59.70
C SER A 37 11.67 4.57 58.77
N HIS A 38 11.51 5.80 59.26
CA HIS A 38 11.11 6.94 58.43
C HIS A 38 12.20 7.32 57.42
N ALA A 39 13.47 7.28 57.82
CA ALA A 39 14.61 7.59 56.95
C ALA A 39 14.69 6.59 55.78
N SER A 40 14.63 5.28 56.06
CA SER A 40 14.65 4.24 55.03
C SER A 40 13.41 4.31 54.12
N SER A 41 12.23 4.65 54.66
CA SER A 41 11.02 4.89 53.87
C SER A 41 11.16 6.10 52.93
N ALA A 42 11.71 7.21 53.42
CA ALA A 42 11.97 8.40 52.60
C ALA A 42 13.06 8.16 51.54
N GLN A 43 14.12 7.42 51.88
CA GLN A 43 15.21 7.03 50.99
C GLN A 43 14.68 6.16 49.84
N THR A 44 13.94 5.09 50.14
CA THR A 44 13.35 4.20 49.13
C THR A 44 12.30 4.89 48.24
N ALA A 45 11.50 5.81 48.80
CA ALA A 45 10.60 6.66 48.03
C ALA A 45 11.34 7.57 47.04
N ARG A 46 12.42 8.25 47.47
CA ARG A 46 13.23 9.10 46.57
C ARG A 46 14.02 8.31 45.53
N LEU A 47 14.51 7.12 45.86
CA LEU A 47 15.23 6.25 44.93
C LEU A 47 14.31 5.69 43.83
N SER A 48 13.06 5.35 44.16
CA SER A 48 12.07 4.91 43.16
C SER A 48 11.58 6.07 42.27
N GLU A 49 11.35 7.26 42.84
CA GLU A 49 11.08 8.50 42.08
C GLU A 49 12.23 8.83 41.11
N LEU A 50 13.48 8.76 41.59
CA LEU A 50 14.67 9.00 40.77
C LEU A 50 14.77 8.00 39.61
N THR A 51 14.59 6.70 39.91
CA THR A 51 14.64 5.63 38.90
C THR A 51 13.58 5.85 37.81
N ALA A 52 12.33 6.13 38.20
CA ALA A 52 11.23 6.41 37.27
C ALA A 52 11.49 7.64 36.39
N ASN A 53 12.21 8.65 36.89
CA ASN A 53 12.61 9.83 36.12
C ASN A 53 13.64 9.47 35.02
N TYR A 54 14.67 8.68 35.35
CA TYR A 54 15.65 8.21 34.36
C TYR A 54 15.05 7.22 33.35
N GLU A 55 14.15 6.33 33.78
CA GLU A 55 13.36 5.46 32.88
C GLU A 55 12.52 6.28 31.88
N LYS A 56 11.84 7.33 32.36
CA LYS A 56 11.08 8.27 31.51
C LYS A 56 12.00 9.01 30.53
N ARG A 57 13.18 9.45 30.97
CA ARG A 57 14.15 10.15 30.10
C ARG A 57 14.73 9.24 29.03
N LEU A 58 15.07 8.00 29.37
CA LEU A 58 15.46 6.96 28.40
C LEU A 58 14.33 6.66 27.41
N THR A 59 13.07 6.64 27.88
CA THR A 59 11.89 6.49 27.01
C THR A 59 11.81 7.62 25.98
N GLN A 60 12.02 8.88 26.39
CA GLN A 60 12.03 10.01 25.49
C GLN A 60 13.21 9.98 24.50
N ALA A 61 14.42 9.66 24.97
CA ALA A 61 15.64 9.64 24.14
C ALA A 61 15.70 8.47 23.13
N LEU A 62 15.08 7.32 23.45
CA LEU A 62 15.17 6.11 22.63
C LEU A 62 13.92 5.83 21.78
N SER A 63 12.71 6.20 22.22
CA SER A 63 11.46 5.78 21.56
C SER A 63 11.37 6.19 20.09
N GLU A 64 11.45 7.50 19.82
CA GLU A 64 11.27 8.06 18.47
C GLU A 64 12.45 7.75 17.53
N PRO A 65 13.73 7.89 17.94
CA PRO A 65 14.84 7.56 17.04
C PRO A 65 14.93 6.06 16.72
N VAL A 66 14.54 5.17 17.63
CA VAL A 66 14.47 3.73 17.34
C VAL A 66 13.32 3.42 16.38
N GLU A 67 12.15 4.02 16.57
CA GLU A 67 11.02 3.88 15.63
C GLU A 67 11.38 4.38 14.22
N SER A 68 12.10 5.51 14.12
CA SER A 68 12.60 6.05 12.85
C SER A 68 13.66 5.17 12.17
N LEU A 69 14.67 4.67 12.92
CA LEU A 69 15.70 3.77 12.40
C LEU A 69 15.14 2.43 11.92
N LEU A 70 14.10 1.93 12.60
CA LEU A 70 13.35 0.74 12.21
C LEU A 70 12.50 1.00 10.96
N GLU A 71 11.77 2.13 10.91
CA GLU A 71 10.96 2.50 9.73
C GLU A 71 11.82 2.71 8.48
N ALA A 72 12.96 3.39 8.59
CA ALA A 72 13.90 3.56 7.48
C ALA A 72 14.29 2.21 6.89
N GLY A 73 14.78 1.30 7.75
CA GLY A 73 15.26 -0.03 7.38
C GLY A 73 16.64 -0.02 6.72
N GLY A 74 17.12 -1.22 6.40
CA GLY A 74 18.45 -1.45 5.81
C GLY A 74 19.47 -2.01 6.79
N LYS A 75 20.71 -2.16 6.31
CA LYS A 75 21.76 -2.94 6.99
C LYS A 75 22.32 -2.24 8.24
N GLU A 76 22.35 -0.92 8.21
CA GLU A 76 22.84 -0.09 9.32
C GLU A 76 21.79 0.22 10.40
N THR A 77 20.52 -0.20 10.26
CA THR A 77 19.48 -0.01 11.27
C THR A 77 19.91 -0.55 12.64
N TRP A 78 20.31 -1.82 12.70
CA TRP A 78 20.67 -2.45 13.98
C TRP A 78 22.02 -1.97 14.55
N PRO A 79 23.11 -1.78 13.75
CA PRO A 79 24.30 -1.05 14.19
C PRO A 79 23.99 0.33 14.79
N SER A 80 23.15 1.12 14.12
CA SER A 80 22.75 2.46 14.61
C SER A 80 21.97 2.39 15.92
N ILE A 81 21.04 1.45 16.04
CA ILE A 81 20.28 1.20 17.29
C ILE A 81 21.22 0.77 18.43
N ARG A 82 22.23 -0.08 18.18
CA ARG A 82 23.23 -0.46 19.20
C ARG A 82 24.03 0.76 19.67
N THR A 83 24.51 1.59 18.74
CA THR A 83 25.28 2.80 19.06
C THR A 83 24.46 3.83 19.84
N LEU A 84 23.20 4.04 19.45
CA LEU A 84 22.25 4.91 20.15
C LEU A 84 21.95 4.41 21.56
N LEU A 85 21.55 3.13 21.68
CA LEU A 85 21.23 2.49 22.96
C LEU A 85 22.42 2.58 23.92
N LYS A 86 23.63 2.27 23.45
CA LYS A 86 24.85 2.40 24.25
C LYS A 86 25.04 3.84 24.72
N ARG A 87 25.01 4.83 23.82
CA ARG A 87 25.27 6.24 24.13
C ARG A 87 24.29 6.81 25.16
N GLU A 88 22.99 6.59 24.99
CA GLU A 88 21.98 7.12 25.92
C GLU A 88 21.98 6.38 27.26
N THR A 89 22.17 5.06 27.27
CA THR A 89 22.22 4.29 28.52
C THR A 89 23.48 4.58 29.34
N GLU A 90 24.65 4.71 28.71
CA GLU A 90 25.89 5.07 29.41
C GLU A 90 25.81 6.50 29.99
N ALA A 91 25.22 7.45 29.26
CA ALA A 91 24.96 8.80 29.77
C ALA A 91 24.00 8.80 30.97
N ALA A 92 22.85 8.11 30.85
CA ALA A 92 21.87 8.00 31.92
C ALA A 92 22.44 7.31 33.18
N VAL A 93 23.18 6.21 33.02
CA VAL A 93 23.83 5.49 34.13
C VAL A 93 24.87 6.36 34.83
N THR A 94 25.67 7.14 34.09
CA THR A 94 26.70 8.00 34.68
C THR A 94 26.11 9.10 35.56
N GLU A 95 25.05 9.76 35.09
CA GLU A 95 24.37 10.82 35.83
C GLU A 95 23.55 10.26 37.00
N PHE A 96 22.90 9.11 36.81
CA PHE A 96 22.18 8.38 37.87
C PHE A 96 23.13 7.99 39.01
N LEU A 97 24.30 7.43 38.69
CA LEU A 97 25.33 7.09 39.68
C LEU A 97 25.76 8.32 40.50
N ALA A 98 26.02 9.46 39.84
CA ALA A 98 26.44 10.69 40.51
C ALA A 98 25.40 11.23 41.51
N VAL A 99 24.11 10.97 41.28
CA VAL A 99 23.03 11.31 42.24
C VAL A 99 22.89 10.23 43.32
N VAL A 100 22.91 8.95 42.96
CA VAL A 100 22.68 7.83 43.88
C VAL A 100 23.81 7.69 44.92
N THR A 101 25.06 8.03 44.58
CA THR A 101 26.17 8.03 45.56
C THR A 101 25.95 8.97 46.75
N GLY A 102 25.05 9.95 46.64
CA GLY A 102 24.67 10.84 47.75
C GLY A 102 23.73 10.21 48.80
N PHE A 103 23.30 8.96 48.62
CA PHE A 103 22.32 8.29 49.50
C PHE A 103 22.93 7.26 50.47
N GLU A 104 24.26 7.15 50.56
CA GLU A 104 24.98 6.23 51.46
C GLU A 104 24.56 4.75 51.35
N LEU A 105 24.19 4.32 50.13
CA LEU A 105 23.83 2.93 49.83
C LEU A 105 25.07 2.02 49.74
N ASP A 106 24.86 0.72 49.94
CA ASP A 106 25.87 -0.29 49.66
C ASP A 106 26.07 -0.46 48.13
N HIS A 107 27.27 -0.90 47.74
CA HIS A 107 27.63 -1.04 46.33
C HIS A 107 26.76 -2.05 45.57
N ALA A 108 26.26 -3.12 46.21
CA ALA A 108 25.45 -4.13 45.52
C ALA A 108 24.05 -3.59 45.19
N THR A 109 23.43 -2.81 46.08
CA THR A 109 22.19 -2.07 45.78
C THR A 109 22.40 -1.07 44.65
N ILE A 110 23.52 -0.34 44.64
CA ILE A 110 23.83 0.61 43.55
C ILE A 110 24.00 -0.12 42.20
N ASP A 111 24.75 -1.23 42.18
CA ASP A 111 24.96 -2.04 40.98
C ASP A 111 23.66 -2.67 40.46
N ASP A 112 22.77 -3.15 41.35
CA ASP A 112 21.45 -3.66 40.97
C ASP A 112 20.56 -2.56 40.36
N MET A 113 20.50 -1.37 40.97
CA MET A 113 19.76 -0.23 40.39
C MET A 113 20.29 0.17 39.01
N VAL A 114 21.62 0.20 38.84
CA VAL A 114 22.26 0.46 37.54
C VAL A 114 21.95 -0.63 36.52
N GLN A 115 21.94 -1.90 36.94
CA GLN A 115 21.63 -3.01 36.04
C GLN A 115 20.14 -3.01 35.64
N ASN A 116 19.24 -2.71 36.57
CA ASN A 116 17.81 -2.52 36.28
C ASN A 116 17.57 -1.42 35.24
N LEU A 117 18.32 -0.30 35.31
CA LEU A 117 18.24 0.80 34.33
C LEU A 117 18.79 0.41 32.94
N LYS A 118 19.90 -0.35 32.90
CA LYS A 118 20.44 -0.92 31.66
C LYS A 118 19.43 -1.88 31.01
N ASP A 119 18.84 -2.78 31.79
CA ASP A 119 17.85 -3.73 31.28
C ASP A 119 16.52 -3.05 30.95
N TYR A 120 16.17 -1.93 31.58
CA TYR A 120 15.04 -1.10 31.14
C TYR A 120 15.27 -0.58 29.72
N SER A 121 16.44 0.02 29.45
CA SER A 121 16.75 0.53 28.11
C SER A 121 16.74 -0.57 27.04
N ARG A 122 17.21 -1.78 27.38
CA ARG A 122 17.12 -2.96 26.51
C ARG A 122 15.64 -3.35 26.27
N ARG A 123 14.85 -3.55 27.33
CA ARG A 123 13.41 -3.91 27.26
C ARG A 123 12.60 -2.90 26.44
N LEU A 124 12.93 -1.61 26.52
CA LEU A 124 12.30 -0.55 25.74
C LEU A 124 12.55 -0.72 24.23
N VAL A 125 13.80 -1.00 23.82
CA VAL A 125 14.13 -1.26 22.41
C VAL A 125 13.49 -2.56 21.92
N GLU A 126 13.49 -3.62 22.73
CA GLU A 126 12.81 -4.89 22.43
C GLU A 126 11.29 -4.69 22.23
N LYS A 127 10.66 -3.85 23.08
CA LYS A 127 9.25 -3.46 22.94
C LYS A 127 9.01 -2.69 21.64
N LYS A 128 9.81 -1.65 21.35
CA LYS A 128 9.68 -0.84 20.13
C LYS A 128 9.89 -1.66 18.85
N ALA A 129 10.87 -2.56 18.85
CA ALA A 129 11.07 -3.47 17.72
C ALA A 129 9.88 -4.41 17.48
N ARG A 130 9.17 -4.83 18.55
CA ARG A 130 7.94 -5.63 18.44
C ARG A 130 6.73 -4.81 17.96
N GLU A 131 6.63 -3.54 18.35
CA GLU A 131 5.61 -2.61 17.84
C GLU A 131 5.80 -2.38 16.32
N GLU A 132 7.02 -2.16 15.84
CA GLU A 132 7.27 -1.96 14.41
C GLU A 132 7.19 -3.25 13.59
N ALA A 133 7.61 -4.39 14.13
CA ALA A 133 7.42 -5.68 13.49
C ALA A 133 5.94 -6.06 13.31
N ALA A 134 5.03 -5.56 14.16
CA ALA A 134 3.58 -5.71 13.95
C ALA A 134 3.05 -4.86 12.78
N LYS A 135 3.67 -3.72 12.47
CA LYS A 135 3.32 -2.83 11.35
C LYS A 135 3.92 -3.27 9.99
N ILE A 136 4.77 -4.30 9.98
CA ILE A 136 5.67 -4.62 8.85
C ILE A 136 4.99 -4.76 7.49
N LEU A 137 3.80 -5.37 7.40
CA LEU A 137 3.11 -5.56 6.11
C LEU A 137 2.79 -4.24 5.41
N ILE A 138 2.37 -3.22 6.17
CA ILE A 138 2.06 -1.89 5.63
C ILE A 138 3.35 -1.26 5.12
N ARG A 139 4.39 -1.22 5.96
CA ARG A 139 5.70 -0.66 5.62
C ARG A 139 6.39 -1.35 4.43
N MET A 140 6.20 -2.67 4.27
CA MET A 140 6.65 -3.41 3.08
C MET A 140 5.92 -2.94 1.81
N LYS A 141 4.60 -2.69 1.89
CA LYS A 141 3.82 -2.15 0.77
C LYS A 141 4.21 -0.71 0.47
N ASP A 142 4.53 0.11 1.47
CA ASP A 142 4.99 1.49 1.28
C ASP A 142 6.37 1.53 0.59
N ARG A 143 7.33 0.72 1.06
CA ARG A 143 8.66 0.56 0.42
C ARG A 143 8.55 -0.02 -1.00
N PHE A 144 7.69 -1.02 -1.21
CA PHE A 144 7.39 -1.51 -2.56
C PHE A 144 6.83 -0.40 -3.45
N SER A 145 5.82 0.34 -2.97
CA SER A 145 5.16 1.38 -3.75
C SER A 145 6.11 2.53 -4.09
N THR A 146 6.93 2.99 -3.15
CA THR A 146 7.94 4.03 -3.42
C THR A 146 8.91 3.61 -4.53
N VAL A 147 9.49 2.40 -4.47
CA VAL A 147 10.44 1.91 -5.49
C VAL A 147 9.75 1.57 -6.83
N PHE A 148 8.51 1.08 -6.80
CA PHE A 148 7.77 0.65 -7.99
C PHE A 148 7.14 1.83 -8.76
N SER A 149 6.45 2.74 -8.06
CA SER A 149 5.67 3.82 -8.68
C SER A 149 6.43 5.13 -8.86
N HIS A 150 7.69 5.22 -8.43
CA HIS A 150 8.54 6.38 -8.68
C HIS A 150 9.82 5.98 -9.42
N ASP A 151 10.49 6.95 -10.03
CA ASP A 151 11.83 6.82 -10.62
C ASP A 151 12.94 7.19 -9.61
N LYS A 152 14.16 7.44 -10.12
CA LYS A 152 15.33 7.76 -9.29
C LYS A 152 15.28 9.19 -8.74
N ASP A 153 14.53 10.07 -9.38
CA ASP A 153 14.39 11.49 -9.03
C ASP A 153 13.15 11.71 -8.15
N SER A 154 12.58 10.61 -7.62
CA SER A 154 11.34 10.55 -6.82
C SER A 154 10.07 11.01 -7.58
N MET A 155 10.11 11.08 -8.90
CA MET A 155 8.96 11.48 -9.71
C MET A 155 8.05 10.28 -10.02
N PRO A 156 6.71 10.47 -10.09
CA PRO A 156 5.79 9.38 -10.42
C PRO A 156 6.08 8.76 -11.80
N ARG A 157 6.31 7.45 -11.80
CA ARG A 157 6.75 6.68 -12.98
C ARG A 157 5.61 6.46 -13.98
N VAL A 158 5.84 6.88 -15.22
CA VAL A 158 4.92 6.62 -16.36
C VAL A 158 5.38 5.37 -17.11
N TRP A 159 4.44 4.48 -17.44
CA TRP A 159 4.73 3.20 -18.11
C TRP A 159 4.82 3.35 -19.63
N THR A 160 5.88 3.98 -20.13
CA THR A 160 6.00 4.36 -21.55
C THR A 160 6.30 3.20 -22.52
N GLY A 161 6.71 2.03 -22.00
CA GLY A 161 7.06 0.86 -22.80
C GLY A 161 8.56 0.63 -23.00
N LYS A 162 9.39 1.46 -22.39
CA LYS A 162 10.87 1.33 -22.37
C LYS A 162 11.38 0.64 -21.11
N GLU A 163 10.53 0.52 -20.09
CA GLU A 163 10.85 0.10 -18.75
C GLU A 163 10.62 -1.41 -18.59
N ASP A 164 11.61 -2.15 -18.06
CA ASP A 164 11.36 -3.55 -17.69
C ASP A 164 10.61 -3.61 -16.34
N ILE A 165 9.29 -3.75 -16.43
CA ILE A 165 8.41 -3.88 -15.26
C ILE A 165 8.75 -5.12 -14.43
N ARG A 166 9.31 -6.20 -15.03
CA ARG A 166 9.72 -7.40 -14.28
C ARG A 166 10.97 -7.13 -13.45
N ALA A 167 11.94 -6.41 -13.98
CA ALA A 167 13.10 -5.94 -13.21
C ALA A 167 12.66 -5.00 -12.07
N ILE A 168 11.89 -3.96 -12.37
CA ILE A 168 11.39 -3.00 -11.36
C ILE A 168 10.56 -3.71 -10.27
N THR A 169 9.73 -4.70 -10.63
CA THR A 169 8.99 -5.54 -9.68
C THR A 169 9.92 -6.39 -8.81
N LYS A 170 11.01 -6.92 -9.38
CA LYS A 170 12.00 -7.71 -8.64
C LYS A 170 12.74 -6.83 -7.63
N ASP A 171 13.15 -5.64 -8.04
CA ASP A 171 13.92 -4.71 -7.20
C ASP A 171 13.05 -4.14 -6.07
N ALA A 172 11.82 -3.70 -6.37
CA ALA A 172 10.86 -3.26 -5.35
C ALA A 172 10.48 -4.39 -4.36
N ARG A 173 10.46 -5.64 -4.81
CA ARG A 173 10.29 -6.82 -3.94
C ARG A 173 11.54 -7.12 -3.10
N ALA A 174 12.74 -6.91 -3.64
CA ALA A 174 13.99 -7.05 -2.89
C ALA A 174 14.07 -6.05 -1.73
N GLU A 175 13.73 -4.78 -1.94
CA GLU A 175 13.72 -3.77 -0.88
C GLU A 175 12.66 -4.05 0.20
N ALA A 176 11.45 -4.48 -0.18
CA ALA A 176 10.45 -4.92 0.78
C ALA A 176 10.90 -6.15 1.60
N LEU A 177 11.66 -7.07 0.99
CA LEU A 177 12.21 -8.25 1.68
C LEU A 177 13.41 -7.92 2.57
N SER A 178 14.21 -6.91 2.20
CA SER A 178 15.27 -6.33 3.03
C SER A 178 14.68 -5.82 4.36
N LEU A 179 13.61 -5.01 4.29
CA LEU A 179 12.90 -4.52 5.48
C LEU A 179 12.34 -5.67 6.34
N LEU A 180 11.75 -6.71 5.72
CA LEU A 180 11.26 -7.88 6.45
C LEU A 180 12.41 -8.61 7.19
N SER A 181 13.60 -8.70 6.59
CA SER A 181 14.78 -9.29 7.25
C SER A 181 15.27 -8.46 8.44
N VAL A 182 15.18 -7.13 8.37
CA VAL A 182 15.48 -6.23 9.50
C VAL A 182 14.49 -6.46 10.66
N MET A 183 13.20 -6.65 10.37
CA MET A 183 12.15 -6.89 11.39
C MET A 183 11.98 -8.35 11.83
N THR A 184 12.76 -9.29 11.31
CA THR A 184 12.62 -10.71 11.69
C THR A 184 13.21 -11.01 13.07
N ALA A 185 14.29 -10.31 13.45
CA ALA A 185 15.01 -10.55 14.70
C ALA A 185 15.72 -9.29 15.25
N ILE A 186 15.79 -9.20 16.57
CA ILE A 186 16.53 -8.21 17.34
C ILE A 186 18.03 -8.51 17.27
N ARG A 187 18.85 -7.52 16.85
CA ARG A 187 20.31 -7.65 16.67
C ARG A 187 21.08 -6.71 17.59
N LEU A 188 20.76 -6.75 18.88
CA LEU A 188 21.44 -5.98 19.94
C LEU A 188 22.78 -6.59 20.38
N ASP A 189 22.94 -7.91 20.23
CA ASP A 189 24.23 -8.58 20.37
C ASP A 189 24.90 -8.68 18.98
N GLU A 190 26.22 -8.55 18.87
CA GLU A 190 26.96 -8.50 17.58
C GLU A 190 27.13 -9.88 16.89
N ARG A 191 26.16 -10.78 17.07
CA ARG A 191 26.21 -12.14 16.51
C ARG A 191 25.81 -12.13 15.03
N PRO A 192 26.61 -12.73 14.12
CA PRO A 192 26.21 -12.85 12.72
C PRO A 192 25.07 -13.87 12.56
N ASP A 193 24.02 -13.48 11.85
CA ASP A 193 22.92 -14.37 11.43
C ASP A 193 22.94 -14.63 9.91
N LYS A 194 22.03 -15.48 9.45
CA LYS A 194 21.85 -15.85 8.04
C LYS A 194 20.41 -15.62 7.56
N ILE A 195 19.65 -14.77 8.26
CA ILE A 195 18.22 -14.57 8.03
C ILE A 195 18.00 -13.89 6.68
N GLU A 196 18.79 -12.85 6.34
CA GLU A 196 18.73 -12.17 5.03
C GLU A 196 18.91 -13.19 3.89
N SER A 197 20.05 -13.89 3.86
CA SER A 197 20.34 -14.89 2.83
C SER A 197 19.31 -16.02 2.74
N THR A 198 18.73 -16.45 3.86
CA THR A 198 17.73 -17.54 3.88
C THR A 198 16.36 -17.06 3.39
N LEU A 199 15.93 -15.86 3.79
CA LEU A 199 14.70 -15.25 3.29
C LEU A 199 14.80 -14.99 1.79
N PHE A 200 15.87 -14.37 1.30
CA PHE A 200 16.05 -14.08 -0.13
C PHE A 200 16.03 -15.36 -0.99
N SER A 201 16.85 -16.36 -0.66
CA SER A 201 16.89 -17.64 -1.40
C SER A 201 15.57 -18.41 -1.33
N SER A 202 14.83 -18.36 -0.22
CA SER A 202 13.57 -19.08 -0.08
C SER A 202 12.33 -18.36 -0.63
N LEU A 203 12.36 -17.03 -0.77
CA LEU A 203 11.17 -16.21 -1.05
C LEU A 203 11.23 -15.47 -2.40
N MET A 204 12.43 -15.22 -2.94
CA MET A 204 12.61 -14.66 -4.29
C MET A 204 12.78 -15.76 -5.34
N ASP A 205 13.76 -16.66 -5.17
CA ASP A 205 14.14 -17.63 -6.22
C ASP A 205 13.11 -18.74 -6.43
N GLY A 206 12.26 -19.03 -5.42
CA GLY A 206 11.15 -19.97 -5.57
C GLY A 206 10.15 -19.60 -6.68
N THR A 207 10.14 -18.34 -7.13
CA THR A 207 9.24 -17.81 -8.17
C THR A 207 9.50 -18.39 -9.58
N VAL A 208 10.60 -19.13 -9.80
CA VAL A 208 10.90 -19.76 -11.10
C VAL A 208 10.10 -21.04 -11.34
N SER A 209 9.50 -21.64 -10.31
CA SER A 209 8.92 -22.99 -10.38
C SER A 209 7.54 -23.08 -11.04
N ASP A 210 6.73 -22.02 -10.95
CA ASP A 210 5.26 -22.09 -11.15
C ASP A 210 4.80 -21.98 -12.62
N THR A 211 5.70 -22.17 -13.61
CA THR A 211 5.34 -22.22 -15.04
C THR A 211 5.88 -23.44 -15.82
N SER A 212 6.59 -24.37 -15.18
CA SER A 212 7.01 -25.63 -15.82
C SER A 212 6.70 -26.84 -14.94
N SER A 213 5.45 -27.34 -15.05
CA SER A 213 5.18 -28.72 -14.63
C SER A 213 6.01 -29.71 -15.48
N HIS A 214 6.27 -30.90 -14.94
CA HIS A 214 7.01 -31.98 -15.62
C HIS A 214 8.52 -31.75 -15.87
N ASN A 215 9.30 -31.64 -14.78
CA ASN A 215 10.31 -32.68 -14.59
C ASN A 215 10.68 -32.97 -13.12
N ARG A 216 10.63 -34.26 -12.75
CA ARG A 216 10.88 -34.73 -11.38
C ARG A 216 12.39 -34.93 -11.16
N ARG A 217 13.10 -33.93 -10.65
CA ARG A 217 14.48 -34.14 -10.15
C ARG A 217 14.46 -34.46 -8.65
N LEU A 218 14.92 -35.66 -8.32
CA LEU A 218 14.85 -36.22 -6.97
C LEU A 218 15.92 -35.61 -6.05
N GLY A 219 15.59 -34.49 -5.40
CA GLY A 219 16.38 -33.91 -4.32
C GLY A 219 15.43 -33.24 -3.32
N ALA A 220 15.32 -33.78 -2.11
CA ALA A 220 14.36 -33.32 -1.12
C ALA A 220 14.81 -31.99 -0.47
N SER A 221 14.56 -30.86 -1.15
CA SER A 221 14.72 -29.53 -0.56
C SER A 221 13.74 -29.36 0.60
N THR A 222 14.20 -29.68 1.82
CA THR A 222 13.43 -29.44 3.05
C THR A 222 13.26 -27.94 3.21
N ASP A 223 12.01 -27.48 3.10
CA ASP A 223 11.64 -26.06 3.15
C ASP A 223 12.15 -25.42 4.46
N PRO A 224 13.12 -24.49 4.40
CA PRO A 224 13.73 -23.92 5.60
C PRO A 224 12.75 -23.05 6.39
N LEU A 225 11.63 -22.62 5.78
CA LEU A 225 10.58 -21.82 6.42
C LEU A 225 9.40 -22.66 6.92
N ALA A 226 9.46 -23.99 6.81
CA ALA A 226 8.44 -24.89 7.35
C ALA A 226 8.65 -25.23 8.85
N SER A 227 9.80 -24.87 9.44
CA SER A 227 10.09 -25.07 10.86
C SER A 227 9.58 -23.92 11.71
N SER A 228 9.03 -24.22 12.89
CA SER A 228 8.62 -23.23 13.91
C SER A 228 9.81 -22.62 14.66
N SER A 229 11.01 -23.16 14.49
CA SER A 229 12.28 -22.67 15.05
C SER A 229 13.38 -22.72 13.99
N TRP A 230 14.32 -21.76 14.00
CA TRP A 230 15.48 -21.71 13.09
C TRP A 230 16.48 -22.87 13.27
N GLU A 231 16.25 -23.75 14.24
CA GLU A 231 17.16 -24.78 14.74
C GLU A 231 17.27 -26.06 13.87
N LYS A 232 16.33 -26.33 12.96
CA LYS A 232 16.16 -27.68 12.35
C LYS A 232 16.08 -27.73 10.82
N SER A 233 17.19 -27.39 10.16
CA SER A 233 17.55 -27.98 8.86
C SER A 233 19.02 -28.36 8.87
N ASN A 234 19.31 -29.67 8.90
CA ASN A 234 20.66 -30.17 9.09
C ASN A 234 20.84 -31.55 8.43
N ARG A 235 21.83 -31.66 7.52
CA ARG A 235 22.57 -32.90 7.33
C ARG A 235 24.06 -32.72 7.62
N ILE A 236 24.39 -33.08 8.86
CA ILE A 236 25.41 -34.09 9.19
C ILE A 236 26.87 -33.59 9.07
N TYR A 237 27.44 -33.32 10.25
CA TYR A 237 28.87 -33.27 10.58
C TYR A 237 29.79 -32.32 9.78
N GLN A 238 29.54 -31.01 9.86
CA GLN A 238 30.64 -30.03 9.77
C GLN A 238 30.47 -28.74 10.61
N CYS A 239 29.30 -28.50 11.23
CA CYS A 239 28.97 -27.19 11.83
C CYS A 239 28.36 -27.26 13.25
N LEU A 240 28.88 -28.14 14.12
CA LEU A 240 28.42 -28.29 15.53
C LEU A 240 28.79 -27.09 16.45
N VAL A 241 29.20 -25.94 15.89
CA VAL A 241 29.90 -24.86 16.63
C VAL A 241 29.40 -23.44 16.28
N LEU A 242 28.67 -23.23 15.17
CA LEU A 242 28.42 -21.86 14.62
C LEU A 242 26.95 -21.47 14.37
N CYS A 243 25.97 -22.27 14.82
CA CYS A 243 24.56 -22.06 14.47
C CYS A 243 23.57 -21.99 15.66
N MET A 244 23.91 -21.26 16.73
CA MET A 244 22.86 -20.61 17.55
C MET A 244 22.28 -19.42 16.76
N GLN A 245 21.44 -19.70 15.76
CA GLN A 245 20.80 -18.68 14.92
C GLN A 245 19.66 -17.99 15.69
N VAL A 246 20.04 -16.97 16.48
CA VAL A 246 19.18 -16.08 17.30
C VAL A 246 18.49 -16.77 18.50
N PRO A 247 18.68 -16.28 19.74
CA PRO A 247 17.94 -16.78 20.90
C PRO A 247 16.42 -16.57 20.77
N PRO A 248 15.55 -17.45 21.28
CA PRO A 248 14.09 -17.35 21.09
C PRO A 248 13.46 -16.03 21.57
N LYS A 249 14.04 -15.38 22.59
CA LYS A 249 13.62 -14.06 23.09
C LYS A 249 13.83 -12.91 22.10
N ASP A 250 14.80 -13.06 21.19
CA ASP A 250 15.25 -12.05 20.24
C ASP A 250 14.58 -12.22 18.86
N VAL A 251 13.77 -13.27 18.67
CA VAL A 251 12.98 -13.49 17.45
C VAL A 251 11.69 -12.66 17.50
N LEU A 252 11.48 -11.79 16.51
CA LEU A 252 10.27 -10.96 16.39
C LEU A 252 9.21 -11.64 15.51
N LEU A 253 9.65 -12.29 14.42
CA LEU A 253 8.80 -12.99 13.47
C LEU A 253 9.34 -14.40 13.25
N SER A 254 8.47 -15.42 13.39
CA SER A 254 8.83 -16.80 13.06
C SER A 254 8.97 -17.00 11.54
N PRO A 255 9.72 -18.03 11.07
CA PRO A 255 9.85 -18.34 9.64
C PRO A 255 8.49 -18.49 8.93
N VAL A 256 7.52 -19.10 9.63
CA VAL A 256 6.14 -19.31 9.16
C VAL A 256 5.39 -17.97 9.01
N GLN A 257 5.55 -17.04 9.97
CA GLN A 257 4.99 -15.69 9.85
C GLN A 257 5.63 -14.91 8.69
N CYS A 258 6.96 -14.93 8.54
CA CYS A 258 7.64 -14.29 7.40
C CYS A 258 7.12 -14.84 6.05
N LYS A 259 6.93 -16.15 5.94
CA LYS A 259 6.36 -16.80 4.76
C LYS A 259 4.89 -16.42 4.50
N SER A 260 4.09 -16.25 5.56
CA SER A 260 2.70 -15.81 5.46
C SER A 260 2.60 -14.34 5.04
N LEU A 261 3.36 -13.46 5.69
CA LEU A 261 3.48 -12.05 5.35
C LEU A 261 3.94 -11.86 3.90
N TRP A 262 4.93 -12.63 3.43
CA TRP A 262 5.39 -12.57 2.04
C TRP A 262 4.31 -12.97 1.02
N ARG A 263 3.50 -13.99 1.34
CA ARG A 263 2.36 -14.40 0.49
C ARG A 263 1.30 -13.31 0.42
N GLN A 264 0.92 -12.74 1.56
CA GLN A 264 -0.04 -11.66 1.64
C GLN A 264 0.46 -10.40 0.91
N PHE A 265 1.69 -9.96 1.18
CA PHE A 265 2.36 -8.87 0.49
C PHE A 265 2.39 -9.06 -1.04
N LYS A 266 2.71 -10.27 -1.54
CA LYS A 266 2.67 -10.55 -2.98
C LYS A 266 1.25 -10.44 -3.54
N SER A 267 0.25 -11.00 -2.86
CA SER A 267 -1.16 -10.91 -3.28
C SER A 267 -1.68 -9.47 -3.32
N GLU A 268 -1.30 -8.64 -2.33
CA GLU A 268 -1.76 -7.24 -2.24
C GLU A 268 -1.01 -6.31 -3.21
N THR A 269 0.18 -6.68 -3.69
CA THR A 269 0.96 -5.91 -4.70
C THR A 269 0.76 -6.41 -6.14
N GLU A 270 0.25 -7.62 -6.34
CA GLU A 270 0.05 -8.24 -7.65
C GLU A 270 -0.94 -7.46 -8.54
N TYR A 271 -1.98 -6.86 -7.95
CA TYR A 271 -2.88 -5.96 -8.68
C TYR A 271 -2.14 -4.76 -9.27
N THR A 272 -1.30 -4.07 -8.47
CA THR A 272 -0.52 -2.90 -8.90
C THR A 272 0.48 -3.25 -10.01
N VAL A 273 1.14 -4.41 -9.91
CA VAL A 273 2.02 -4.92 -10.98
C VAL A 273 1.24 -5.24 -12.25
N THR A 274 0.07 -5.86 -12.13
CA THR A 274 -0.78 -6.21 -13.27
C THR A 274 -1.34 -4.96 -13.96
N GLN A 275 -1.70 -3.93 -13.18
CA GLN A 275 -2.15 -2.63 -13.67
C GLN A 275 -1.04 -1.88 -14.44
N ALA A 276 0.20 -1.95 -13.97
CA ALA A 276 1.36 -1.40 -14.69
C ALA A 276 1.60 -2.11 -16.03
N ILE A 277 1.51 -3.45 -16.04
CA ILE A 277 1.67 -4.25 -17.26
C ILE A 277 0.55 -3.93 -18.28
N SER A 278 -0.71 -3.86 -17.84
CA SER A 278 -1.83 -3.55 -18.76
C SER A 278 -1.79 -2.10 -19.27
N ALA A 279 -1.35 -1.14 -18.43
CA ALA A 279 -1.11 0.24 -18.86
C ALA A 279 0.03 0.32 -19.91
N GLN A 280 1.15 -0.39 -19.69
CA GLN A 280 2.26 -0.44 -20.64
C GLN A 280 1.85 -1.11 -21.97
N GLU A 281 1.06 -2.18 -21.91
CA GLU A 281 0.56 -2.86 -23.12
C GLU A 281 -0.47 -1.99 -23.86
N ALA A 282 -1.32 -1.24 -23.16
CA ALA A 282 -2.22 -0.26 -23.76
C ALA A 282 -1.45 0.88 -24.44
N HIS A 283 -0.40 1.42 -23.80
CA HIS A 283 0.47 2.44 -24.39
C HIS A 283 1.17 1.92 -25.66
N LYS A 284 1.67 0.67 -25.63
CA LYS A 284 2.25 0.00 -26.79
C LYS A 284 1.24 -0.26 -27.92
N ARG A 285 0.00 -0.63 -27.59
CA ARG A 285 -1.10 -0.73 -28.57
C ARG A 285 -1.40 0.62 -29.22
N ASN A 286 -1.41 1.70 -28.45
CA ASN A 286 -1.64 3.06 -28.94
C ASN A 286 -0.56 3.51 -29.94
N ILE A 287 0.72 3.29 -29.63
CA ILE A 287 1.85 3.56 -30.57
C ILE A 287 1.71 2.74 -31.86
N ASN A 288 1.25 1.49 -31.75
CA ASN A 288 1.03 0.61 -32.89
C ASN A 288 -0.28 0.89 -33.66
N TRP A 289 -1.14 1.81 -33.19
CA TRP A 289 -2.35 2.24 -33.91
C TRP A 289 -2.02 3.24 -35.01
N LEU A 290 -1.19 2.79 -35.97
CA LEU A 290 -1.16 3.43 -37.28
C LEU A 290 -2.55 3.31 -37.92
N PRO A 291 -3.09 4.37 -38.56
CA PRO A 291 -4.30 4.23 -39.36
C PRO A 291 -4.06 3.17 -40.46
N PRO A 292 -5.07 2.34 -40.81
CA PRO A 292 -4.91 1.30 -41.82
C PRO A 292 -4.34 1.84 -43.13
N ALA A 293 -3.62 1.02 -43.90
CA ALA A 293 -2.95 1.47 -45.14
C ALA A 293 -3.92 2.14 -46.13
N TRP A 294 -5.18 1.69 -46.22
CA TRP A 294 -6.22 2.34 -47.03
C TRP A 294 -6.60 3.74 -46.51
N ALA A 295 -6.60 3.95 -45.19
CA ALA A 295 -6.88 5.24 -44.56
C ALA A 295 -5.71 6.22 -44.73
N ILE A 296 -4.46 5.72 -44.73
CA ILE A 296 -3.27 6.52 -45.09
C ILE A 296 -3.36 6.99 -46.55
N VAL A 297 -3.76 6.12 -47.47
CA VAL A 297 -3.97 6.49 -48.88
C VAL A 297 -5.11 7.50 -49.03
N LEU A 298 -6.26 7.33 -48.36
CA LEU A 298 -7.34 8.33 -48.36
C LEU A 298 -6.87 9.68 -47.80
N MET A 299 -6.12 9.68 -46.70
CA MET A 299 -5.52 10.90 -46.12
C MET A 299 -4.59 11.62 -47.10
N PHE A 300 -3.80 10.87 -47.89
CA PHE A 300 -2.88 11.45 -48.87
C PHE A 300 -3.61 11.98 -50.13
N VAL A 301 -4.73 11.36 -50.53
CA VAL A 301 -5.48 11.75 -51.73
C VAL A 301 -6.50 12.87 -51.47
N LEU A 302 -7.17 12.88 -50.32
CA LEU A 302 -8.15 13.93 -49.96
C LEU A 302 -7.51 15.10 -49.19
N GLY A 303 -6.42 14.85 -48.46
CA GLY A 303 -5.88 15.79 -47.48
C GLY A 303 -6.64 15.73 -46.14
N PHE A 304 -5.91 16.05 -45.06
CA PHE A 304 -6.40 15.92 -43.68
C PHE A 304 -7.65 16.77 -43.39
N ASN A 305 -7.67 18.01 -43.91
CA ASN A 305 -8.78 18.94 -43.71
C ASN A 305 -10.09 18.43 -44.31
N GLU A 306 -10.05 17.99 -45.57
CA GLU A 306 -11.24 17.56 -46.31
C GLU A 306 -11.78 16.22 -45.81
N LEU A 307 -10.91 15.25 -45.46
CA LEU A 307 -11.37 14.00 -44.85
C LEU A 307 -12.03 14.26 -43.49
N MET A 308 -11.53 15.21 -42.69
CA MET A 308 -12.14 15.55 -41.41
C MET A 308 -13.45 16.33 -41.58
N MET A 309 -13.58 17.18 -42.61
CA MET A 309 -14.86 17.81 -42.97
C MET A 309 -15.89 16.77 -43.42
N LEU A 310 -15.48 15.81 -44.25
CA LEU A 310 -16.30 14.69 -44.73
C LEU A 310 -16.80 13.82 -43.57
N LEU A 311 -15.92 13.44 -42.64
CA LEU A 311 -16.25 12.58 -41.51
C LEU A 311 -17.08 13.29 -40.42
N LYS A 312 -16.90 14.61 -40.23
CA LYS A 312 -17.58 15.38 -39.17
C LYS A 312 -18.95 15.91 -39.60
N ASN A 313 -19.25 15.96 -40.89
CA ASN A 313 -20.55 16.41 -41.42
C ASN A 313 -21.41 15.22 -41.90
N PRO A 314 -22.51 14.87 -41.20
CA PRO A 314 -23.35 13.73 -41.57
C PRO A 314 -24.02 13.87 -42.94
N LEU A 315 -24.22 15.09 -43.45
CA LEU A 315 -24.84 15.32 -44.76
C LEU A 315 -23.92 14.93 -45.92
N TYR A 316 -22.60 15.13 -45.81
CA TYR A 316 -21.66 14.68 -46.84
C TYR A 316 -21.50 13.15 -46.83
N LEU A 317 -21.51 12.51 -45.65
CA LEU A 317 -21.58 11.05 -45.54
C LEU A 317 -22.86 10.47 -46.17
N LEU A 318 -24.02 11.11 -45.93
CA LEU A 318 -25.29 10.71 -46.55
C LEU A 318 -25.25 10.89 -48.08
N GLY A 319 -24.71 12.01 -48.58
CA GLY A 319 -24.54 12.26 -50.01
C GLY A 319 -23.62 11.23 -50.67
N LEU A 320 -22.50 10.89 -50.04
CA LEU A 320 -21.56 9.87 -50.51
C LEU A 320 -22.19 8.47 -50.49
N PHE A 321 -22.99 8.14 -49.47
CA PHE A 321 -23.74 6.89 -49.40
C PHE A 321 -24.78 6.76 -50.53
N VAL A 322 -25.56 7.82 -50.80
CA VAL A 322 -26.51 7.86 -51.93
C VAL A 322 -25.78 7.75 -53.27
N ALA A 323 -24.66 8.48 -53.45
CA ALA A 323 -23.84 8.37 -54.66
C ALA A 323 -23.28 6.95 -54.85
N PHE A 324 -22.79 6.31 -53.79
CA PHE A 324 -22.34 4.92 -53.83
C PHE A 324 -23.47 3.95 -54.22
N LEU A 325 -24.67 4.11 -53.66
CA LEU A 325 -25.83 3.29 -54.05
C LEU A 325 -26.21 3.49 -55.51
N LEU A 326 -26.18 4.71 -56.04
CA LEU A 326 -26.43 5.00 -57.46
C LEU A 326 -25.35 4.40 -58.35
N CYS A 327 -24.07 4.56 -58.02
CA CYS A 327 -22.96 3.92 -58.75
C CYS A 327 -23.06 2.39 -58.73
N LYS A 328 -23.46 1.79 -57.61
CA LYS A 328 -23.66 0.34 -57.46
C LYS A 328 -24.90 -0.15 -58.23
N ALA A 329 -25.97 0.64 -58.30
CA ALA A 329 -27.13 0.35 -59.14
C ALA A 329 -26.77 0.38 -60.62
N LEU A 330 -26.04 1.42 -61.06
CA LEU A 330 -25.52 1.53 -62.43
C LEU A 330 -24.56 0.38 -62.77
N TRP A 331 -23.63 0.02 -61.88
CA TRP A 331 -22.71 -1.11 -62.10
C TRP A 331 -23.43 -2.45 -62.31
N VAL A 332 -24.51 -2.70 -61.54
CA VAL A 332 -25.34 -3.90 -61.71
C VAL A 332 -26.18 -3.84 -62.99
N GLN A 333 -26.69 -2.67 -63.38
CA GLN A 333 -27.52 -2.50 -64.58
C GLN A 333 -26.72 -2.50 -65.89
N LEU A 334 -25.45 -2.07 -65.87
CA LEU A 334 -24.54 -2.15 -67.02
C LEU A 334 -23.92 -3.55 -67.22
N ASP A 335 -24.11 -4.47 -66.26
CA ASP A 335 -23.59 -5.85 -66.29
C ASP A 335 -22.11 -5.94 -66.71
N VAL A 336 -21.32 -5.05 -66.12
CA VAL A 336 -19.93 -4.72 -66.47
C VAL A 336 -19.01 -5.94 -66.70
N PRO A 337 -19.08 -7.05 -65.91
CA PRO A 337 -18.24 -8.23 -66.13
C PRO A 337 -18.51 -8.98 -67.44
N ARG A 338 -19.66 -8.75 -68.08
CA ARG A 338 -20.04 -9.43 -69.33
C ARG A 338 -19.50 -8.71 -70.56
N GLU A 339 -19.47 -7.37 -70.57
CA GLU A 339 -19.03 -6.58 -71.72
C GLU A 339 -17.51 -6.50 -71.86
N PHE A 340 -16.76 -6.47 -70.76
CA PHE A 340 -15.29 -6.43 -70.80
C PHE A 340 -14.64 -7.71 -71.35
N GLN A 341 -15.40 -8.79 -71.56
CA GLN A 341 -14.93 -10.01 -72.22
C GLN A 341 -14.56 -9.78 -73.70
N HIS A 342 -15.07 -8.72 -74.33
CA HIS A 342 -14.74 -8.34 -75.71
C HIS A 342 -13.59 -7.32 -75.83
N GLY A 343 -12.83 -7.11 -74.75
CA GLY A 343 -11.65 -6.24 -74.73
C GLY A 343 -11.95 -4.81 -74.27
N ALA A 344 -10.94 -4.19 -73.64
CA ALA A 344 -11.12 -2.94 -72.88
C ALA A 344 -11.70 -1.77 -73.68
N LEU A 345 -11.27 -1.57 -74.93
CA LEU A 345 -11.77 -0.48 -75.79
C LEU A 345 -13.25 -0.66 -76.17
N ALA A 346 -13.67 -1.88 -76.49
CA ALA A 346 -15.06 -2.19 -76.81
C ALA A 346 -15.96 -2.05 -75.58
N GLY A 347 -15.50 -2.55 -74.42
CA GLY A 347 -16.19 -2.41 -73.14
C GLY A 347 -16.43 -0.93 -72.77
N VAL A 348 -15.39 -0.10 -72.79
CA VAL A 348 -15.53 1.34 -72.45
C VAL A 348 -16.49 2.06 -73.40
N LEU A 349 -16.41 1.83 -74.72
CA LEU A 349 -17.34 2.45 -75.68
C LEU A 349 -18.80 2.00 -75.49
N SER A 350 -19.03 0.70 -75.26
CA SER A 350 -20.37 0.17 -74.97
C SER A 350 -20.94 0.78 -73.68
N ILE A 351 -20.15 0.77 -72.60
CA ILE A 351 -20.48 1.37 -71.31
C ILE A 351 -20.84 2.84 -71.46
N THR A 352 -20.04 3.65 -72.17
CA THR A 352 -20.34 5.08 -72.40
C THR A 352 -21.64 5.27 -73.18
N SER A 353 -21.90 4.45 -74.20
CA SER A 353 -23.14 4.53 -75.00
C SER A 353 -24.40 4.16 -74.20
N LYS A 354 -24.28 3.23 -73.24
CA LYS A 354 -25.38 2.74 -72.39
C LYS A 354 -25.56 3.54 -71.09
N PHE A 355 -24.58 4.36 -70.72
CA PHE A 355 -24.62 5.16 -69.50
C PHE A 355 -25.78 6.17 -69.49
N LEU A 356 -25.87 7.06 -70.50
CA LEU A 356 -26.94 8.06 -70.59
C LEU A 356 -28.36 7.47 -70.55
N PRO A 357 -28.74 6.48 -71.39
CA PRO A 357 -30.10 5.93 -71.34
C PRO A 357 -30.40 5.19 -70.04
N THR A 358 -29.41 4.53 -69.41
CA THR A 358 -29.60 3.89 -68.09
C THR A 358 -29.81 4.93 -66.99
N VAL A 359 -29.02 6.01 -66.95
CA VAL A 359 -29.19 7.14 -66.01
C VAL A 359 -30.54 7.82 -66.22
N MET A 360 -30.96 8.07 -67.46
CA MET A 360 -32.29 8.60 -67.79
C MET A 360 -33.42 7.72 -67.25
N ASN A 361 -33.34 6.39 -67.44
CA ASN A 361 -34.35 5.45 -66.96
C ASN A 361 -34.37 5.36 -65.43
N LEU A 362 -33.22 5.42 -64.75
CA LEU A 362 -33.15 5.49 -63.28
C LEU A 362 -33.77 6.79 -62.74
N LEU A 363 -33.40 7.95 -63.29
CA LEU A 363 -33.96 9.25 -62.90
C LEU A 363 -35.48 9.29 -63.12
N ARG A 364 -35.94 8.79 -64.27
CA ARG A 364 -37.36 8.71 -64.61
C ARG A 364 -38.12 7.82 -63.63
N LYS A 365 -37.62 6.61 -63.35
CA LYS A 365 -38.26 5.69 -62.42
C LYS A 365 -38.30 6.26 -60.99
N LEU A 366 -37.23 6.92 -60.55
CA LEU A 366 -37.19 7.60 -59.25
C LEU A 366 -38.17 8.77 -59.17
N ALA A 367 -38.38 9.52 -60.26
CA ALA A 367 -39.39 10.58 -60.32
C ALA A 367 -40.83 10.04 -60.29
N GLU A 368 -41.11 9.01 -61.09
CA GLU A 368 -42.42 8.33 -61.15
C GLU A 368 -42.77 7.70 -59.77
N GLU A 369 -41.80 7.07 -59.10
CA GLU A 369 -41.97 6.45 -57.78
C GLU A 369 -41.99 7.46 -56.61
N ALA A 370 -41.46 8.68 -56.80
CA ALA A 370 -41.57 9.79 -55.85
C ALA A 370 -42.90 10.57 -55.93
N GLN A 371 -43.59 10.54 -57.07
CA GLN A 371 -44.91 11.19 -57.25
C GLN A 371 -46.09 10.21 -57.02
N GLY A 372 -45.87 8.90 -57.10
CA GLY A 372 -46.92 7.89 -57.08
C GLY A 372 -47.45 7.49 -55.70
N LYS A 373 -48.07 8.40 -54.90
CA LYS A 373 -48.77 7.97 -53.67
C LYS A 373 -49.92 8.84 -53.15
N THR A 374 -51.11 8.65 -53.75
CA THR A 374 -52.41 8.97 -53.12
C THR A 374 -53.45 7.89 -53.48
N THR A 375 -53.94 7.20 -52.44
CA THR A 375 -55.27 6.58 -52.19
C THR A 375 -56.34 6.59 -53.33
N GLN A 376 -57.21 5.58 -53.53
CA GLN A 376 -57.52 4.30 -52.84
C GLN A 376 -58.45 3.41 -53.72
N GLY A 377 -58.74 2.15 -53.33
CA GLY A 377 -59.85 1.36 -53.90
C GLY A 377 -60.00 -0.05 -53.29
N VAL A 378 -61.22 -0.39 -52.82
CA VAL A 378 -61.57 -1.67 -52.14
C VAL A 378 -62.84 -2.26 -52.78
N PRO A 379 -62.99 -3.59 -52.80
CA PRO A 379 -64.32 -4.20 -52.71
C PRO A 379 -64.43 -5.36 -51.69
N GLU A 380 -65.65 -5.55 -51.18
CA GLU A 380 -66.10 -6.66 -50.33
C GLU A 380 -67.17 -7.48 -51.11
N TYR A 381 -67.67 -8.66 -50.74
CA TYR A 381 -67.57 -9.47 -49.50
C TYR A 381 -67.19 -10.94 -49.88
N SER A 382 -67.48 -12.07 -49.22
CA SER A 382 -68.48 -12.45 -48.19
C SER A 382 -68.03 -13.67 -47.35
N ALA A 383 -68.92 -14.12 -46.46
CA ALA A 383 -68.76 -15.26 -45.54
C ALA A 383 -68.86 -16.65 -46.26
N SER A 384 -68.56 -17.82 -45.66
CA SER A 384 -68.71 -18.20 -44.24
C SER A 384 -67.91 -19.47 -43.86
N GLN A 385 -67.46 -19.59 -42.60
CA GLN A 385 -67.83 -20.61 -41.59
C GLN A 385 -66.84 -20.66 -40.40
N SER A 386 -67.20 -21.35 -39.31
CA SER A 386 -66.45 -21.41 -38.04
C SER A 386 -66.27 -22.86 -37.56
N TYR A 387 -65.24 -23.18 -36.77
CA TYR A 387 -65.40 -23.85 -35.46
C TYR A 387 -64.10 -23.99 -34.62
N ARG A 388 -64.06 -23.28 -33.49
CA ARG A 388 -63.84 -23.78 -32.10
C ARG A 388 -62.52 -24.50 -31.66
N HIS A 389 -61.92 -23.91 -30.60
CA HIS A 389 -60.98 -24.48 -29.58
C HIS A 389 -59.58 -24.97 -30.08
N GLN A 390 -58.55 -25.06 -29.22
CA GLN A 390 -58.47 -24.92 -27.75
C GLN A 390 -57.22 -24.14 -27.30
N SER A 391 -57.13 -23.82 -25.99
CA SER A 391 -56.10 -22.98 -25.36
C SER A 391 -54.99 -23.76 -24.65
N HIS A 392 -53.86 -23.10 -24.36
CA HIS A 392 -53.11 -23.18 -23.09
C HIS A 392 -52.27 -21.89 -22.88
N SER A 393 -51.79 -21.62 -21.65
CA SER A 393 -51.45 -20.25 -21.18
C SER A 393 -50.31 -20.17 -20.15
N HIS A 394 -49.55 -19.05 -20.15
CA HIS A 394 -49.03 -18.21 -19.00
C HIS A 394 -48.07 -17.11 -19.55
N SER A 395 -47.89 -15.84 -19.09
CA SER A 395 -48.29 -15.00 -17.91
C SER A 395 -47.37 -15.14 -16.66
N ILE A 396 -46.86 -14.15 -15.89
CA ILE A 396 -47.18 -12.73 -15.49
C ILE A 396 -45.87 -12.10 -14.86
N PRO A 397 -45.52 -10.78 -14.88
CA PRO A 397 -45.86 -9.63 -15.75
C PRO A 397 -44.67 -8.62 -16.02
N GLU A 398 -45.05 -7.38 -16.38
CA GLU A 398 -44.54 -6.00 -16.12
C GLU A 398 -43.72 -5.71 -14.82
N SER A 399 -43.09 -4.54 -14.54
CA SER A 399 -42.90 -3.18 -15.15
C SER A 399 -41.52 -2.58 -14.67
N VAL A 400 -40.99 -1.40 -15.04
CA VAL A 400 -41.43 0.03 -14.87
C VAL A 400 -40.74 0.93 -15.92
N SER A 401 -41.31 2.12 -16.18
CA SER A 401 -40.95 3.06 -17.26
C SER A 401 -39.92 4.16 -16.88
N SER A 402 -39.55 4.93 -17.90
CA SER A 402 -39.00 6.30 -17.92
C SER A 402 -39.70 7.30 -16.95
N ASN A 403 -39.30 8.56 -16.72
CA ASN A 403 -38.72 9.58 -17.64
C ASN A 403 -38.30 10.83 -16.82
N ILE A 404 -37.21 11.55 -17.15
CA ILE A 404 -37.06 13.00 -16.87
C ILE A 404 -36.29 13.65 -18.05
N SER A 405 -36.70 14.87 -18.41
CA SER A 405 -36.28 15.57 -19.63
C SER A 405 -35.16 16.60 -19.44
N SER A 406 -34.56 16.97 -20.56
CA SER A 406 -33.74 18.17 -20.84
C SER A 406 -34.13 19.48 -20.12
N LEU A 407 -33.12 20.26 -19.74
CA LEU A 407 -32.73 21.44 -20.54
C LEU A 407 -31.21 21.71 -20.38
N ALA A 408 -30.65 22.60 -21.19
CA ALA A 408 -29.23 22.92 -21.25
C ALA A 408 -29.00 24.44 -21.07
N ASP A 409 -27.75 24.87 -21.32
CA ASP A 409 -27.28 26.25 -21.54
C ASP A 409 -27.16 27.14 -20.27
N ASP A 410 -26.07 27.90 -20.05
CA ASP A 410 -24.68 27.73 -20.54
C ASP A 410 -23.70 28.54 -19.64
N ASP A 411 -22.46 28.63 -20.09
CA ASP A 411 -21.40 29.60 -19.75
C ASP A 411 -20.56 29.36 -18.48
N ALA A 412 -19.31 29.77 -18.60
CA ALA A 412 -18.23 29.57 -17.63
C ALA A 412 -17.53 30.91 -17.32
N GLU A 413 -16.79 30.98 -16.20
CA GLU A 413 -15.35 31.25 -16.24
C GLU A 413 -14.66 31.11 -14.87
N TYR A 414 -13.60 30.29 -14.86
CA TYR A 414 -12.26 30.55 -14.29
C TYR A 414 -12.01 30.91 -12.79
N SER A 415 -10.76 30.67 -12.36
CA SER A 415 -10.09 31.10 -11.12
C SER A 415 -10.58 30.61 -9.73
N SER A 416 -9.82 29.65 -9.18
CA SER A 416 -9.28 29.75 -7.81
C SER A 416 -8.17 30.85 -7.75
N PRO A 417 -7.67 31.33 -6.59
CA PRO A 417 -7.75 30.77 -5.23
C PRO A 417 -8.02 31.77 -4.07
N ALA A 418 -8.13 31.29 -2.83
CA ALA A 418 -7.48 31.88 -1.65
C ALA A 418 -7.65 31.05 -0.35
N LEU A 419 -6.67 31.18 0.55
CA LEU A 419 -6.65 30.62 1.92
C LEU A 419 -7.62 31.35 2.86
N VAL A 420 -8.27 30.63 3.78
CA VAL A 420 -8.79 31.20 5.04
C VAL A 420 -8.48 30.29 6.23
N GLN A 421 -7.86 30.86 7.26
CA GLN A 421 -7.43 30.19 8.49
C GLN A 421 -8.29 30.64 9.68
N ARG A 422 -9.07 29.73 10.28
CA ARG A 422 -9.67 29.88 11.63
C ARG A 422 -9.70 28.52 12.32
N ARG A 423 -8.85 28.27 13.34
CA ARG A 423 -8.95 28.74 14.73
C ARG A 423 -10.02 27.98 15.53
N SER A 424 -9.70 26.74 15.90
CA SER A 424 -10.42 25.99 16.94
C SER A 424 -10.22 26.66 18.30
N THR A 425 -11.28 26.79 19.09
CA THR A 425 -11.25 27.37 20.45
C THR A 425 -10.98 26.30 21.50
N SER A 426 -10.06 26.57 22.42
CA SER A 426 -9.78 25.74 23.58
C SER A 426 -10.90 25.79 24.62
N ASN A 427 -11.46 24.63 24.98
CA ASN A 427 -12.25 24.47 26.19
C ASN A 427 -11.39 23.76 27.26
N VAL A 428 -10.84 24.54 28.19
CA VAL A 428 -10.30 24.05 29.46
C VAL A 428 -11.18 24.63 30.56
N ARG A 429 -11.69 23.78 31.44
CA ARG A 429 -12.34 24.23 32.68
C ARG A 429 -11.30 24.20 33.78
N GLU A 430 -10.99 25.37 34.31
CA GLU A 430 -10.43 25.47 35.66
C GLU A 430 -11.58 25.28 36.66
N THR A 431 -11.32 24.50 37.70
CA THR A 431 -12.12 24.49 38.93
C THR A 431 -11.14 24.40 40.09
N GLU A 432 -10.84 25.55 40.69
CA GLU A 432 -10.25 25.60 42.02
C GLU A 432 -11.18 24.91 43.02
N ILE A 433 -10.60 24.25 44.02
CA ILE A 433 -11.32 23.88 45.25
C ILE A 433 -10.47 24.42 46.39
N SER A 434 -11.01 25.43 47.07
CA SER A 434 -10.44 25.98 48.30
C SER A 434 -11.20 25.44 49.51
N GLU A 435 -10.44 25.12 50.56
CA GLU A 435 -10.81 25.03 51.98
C GLU A 435 -12.28 24.76 52.35
N MET A 436 -12.56 23.53 52.80
CA MET A 436 -13.15 23.31 54.14
C MET A 436 -12.76 21.95 54.72
#